data_AF-A0A966UNC2-F1
#
_entry.id   AF-A0A966UNC2-F1
#
_cell.length_a   1.000
_cell.length_b   1.000
_cell.length_c   1.000
_cell.angle_alpha   90.00
_cell.angle_beta   90.00
_cell.angle_gamma   90.00
#
_symmetry.space_group_name_H-M   'P 1'
#
loop_
_entity.id
_entity.type
_entity.pdbx_description
1 polymer ?
#
loop_
_entity_poly.entity_id
_entity_poly.type
_entity_poly.pdbx_seq_one_letter_code
_entity_poly.pdbx_strand_id
1 'polypeptide(L)'
;MGKNKIMSSKQKAVVFPKNVPSGYEWNHGLLEAGKTNPEFYCEGYGHTEVAMIKDLLNGNEIHFYCDGEMRINYLDTSARDCSRLSDIGIENDSDLQKVQSNQDYDFVNNPWFDCYLTKPGNSESEWLDIVHFDIIREGIPAAIIVFENIRKRGYAWDEYSK
;
A
#
# COMPACT_ATOMS: atom_id res chain seq x y z
N MET A 1 -8.15 17.89 45.03
CA MET A 1 -6.87 17.65 44.31
C MET A 1 -7.15 16.80 43.09
N GLY A 2 -7.49 17.43 41.96
CA GLY A 2 -7.69 16.73 40.69
C GLY A 2 -6.35 16.58 39.97
N LYS A 3 -5.93 15.34 39.71
CA LYS A 3 -4.77 15.09 38.85
C LYS A 3 -5.22 15.33 37.40
N ASN A 4 -4.86 16.50 36.87
CA ASN A 4 -4.85 16.74 35.44
C ASN A 4 -3.90 15.71 34.82
N LYS A 5 -4.47 14.73 34.11
CA LYS A 5 -3.71 13.77 33.31
C LYS A 5 -3.19 14.56 32.11
N ILE A 6 -1.94 15.00 32.20
CA ILE A 6 -1.20 15.60 31.09
C ILE A 6 -1.14 14.53 30.00
N MET A 7 -1.98 14.64 28.96
CA MET A 7 -1.82 13.85 27.75
C MET A 7 -0.52 14.28 27.09
N SER A 8 0.43 13.37 26.99
CA SER A 8 1.73 13.67 26.40
C SER A 8 1.59 13.94 24.91
N SER A 9 2.44 14.86 24.47
CA SER A 9 2.43 15.47 23.15
C SER A 9 2.95 14.51 22.07
N LYS A 10 2.26 14.56 20.90
CA LYS A 10 2.73 14.14 19.57
C LYS A 10 2.90 12.63 19.32
N GLN A 11 1.79 11.93 19.10
CA GLN A 11 1.76 11.00 17.96
C GLN A 11 1.27 11.82 16.77
N LYS A 12 2.21 12.33 15.96
CA LYS A 12 1.85 12.76 14.61
C LYS A 12 1.33 11.50 13.92
N ALA A 13 0.02 11.43 13.69
CA ALA A 13 -0.54 10.46 12.77
C ALA A 13 0.36 10.47 11.52
N VAL A 14 0.85 9.30 11.12
CA VAL A 14 1.54 9.16 9.85
C VAL A 14 0.48 9.50 8.80
N VAL A 15 0.53 10.76 8.37
CA VAL A 15 -0.22 11.23 7.23
C VAL A 15 0.30 10.38 6.07
N PHE A 16 -0.61 9.72 5.34
CA PHE A 16 -0.41 9.21 3.97
C PHE A 16 0.77 9.91 3.30
N PRO A 17 1.71 9.20 2.64
CA PRO A 17 2.93 9.80 2.08
C PRO A 17 2.63 11.19 1.56
N LYS A 18 3.06 12.19 2.33
CA LYS A 18 2.66 13.60 2.15
C LYS A 18 3.22 14.19 0.85
N ASN A 19 3.88 13.34 0.05
CA ASN A 19 4.76 13.68 -1.05
C ASN A 19 4.59 12.66 -2.19
N VAL A 20 3.37 12.27 -2.56
CA VAL A 20 3.16 11.88 -3.97
C VAL A 20 3.55 13.13 -4.78
N PRO A 21 4.59 13.07 -5.64
CA PRO A 21 5.09 14.28 -6.28
C PRO A 21 4.01 14.96 -7.11
N SER A 22 4.13 16.28 -7.28
CA SER A 22 3.25 17.02 -8.19
C SER A 22 3.26 16.37 -9.59
N GLY A 23 2.09 16.12 -10.16
CA GLY A 23 1.95 15.42 -11.45
C GLY A 23 1.53 13.95 -11.32
N TYR A 24 1.36 13.44 -10.11
CA TYR A 24 0.73 12.15 -9.85
C TYR A 24 -0.49 12.30 -8.94
N GLU A 25 -1.48 11.45 -9.15
CA GLU A 25 -2.65 11.32 -8.28
C GLU A 25 -2.67 9.91 -7.70
N TRP A 26 -2.87 9.81 -6.39
CA TRP A 26 -2.90 8.51 -5.71
C TRP A 26 -4.28 8.24 -5.15
N ASN A 27 -4.88 7.14 -5.60
CA ASN A 27 -6.03 6.52 -4.98
C ASN A 27 -5.53 5.51 -3.94
N HIS A 28 -5.68 5.87 -2.67
CA HIS A 28 -5.16 5.10 -1.55
C HIS A 28 -5.97 3.83 -1.26
N GLY A 29 -7.12 3.58 -1.91
CA GLY A 29 -7.91 2.35 -1.71
C GLY A 29 -8.11 1.99 -0.24
N LEU A 30 -7.66 0.80 0.15
CA LEU A 30 -7.77 0.28 1.54
C LEU A 30 -6.78 0.92 2.53
N LEU A 31 -5.81 1.71 2.06
CA LEU A 31 -4.87 2.37 2.95
C LEU A 31 -5.57 3.49 3.73
N GLU A 32 -5.36 3.51 5.05
CA GLU A 32 -5.90 4.52 5.96
C GLU A 32 -4.79 5.20 6.79
N ALA A 33 -5.06 6.42 7.28
CA ALA A 33 -4.09 7.15 8.09
C ALA A 33 -3.78 6.41 9.40
N GLY A 34 -2.49 6.21 9.70
CA GLY A 34 -2.05 5.44 10.88
C GLY A 34 -2.10 3.91 10.72
N LYS A 35 -2.48 3.42 9.54
CA LYS A 35 -2.49 2.02 9.13
C LYS A 35 -1.53 1.82 7.94
N THR A 36 -0.24 2.02 8.18
CA THR A 36 0.78 2.08 7.12
C THR A 36 1.55 0.77 6.92
N ASN A 37 1.45 -0.18 7.85
CA ASN A 37 2.03 -1.50 7.65
C ASN A 37 1.22 -2.33 6.61
N PRO A 38 1.87 -3.18 5.80
CA PRO A 38 1.25 -4.02 4.77
C PRO A 38 0.04 -4.85 5.23
N GLU A 39 0.03 -5.27 6.48
CA GLU A 39 -1.06 -6.02 7.09
C GLU A 39 -2.41 -5.28 7.02
N PHE A 40 -2.39 -3.95 7.03
CA PHE A 40 -3.61 -3.13 6.99
C PHE A 40 -4.21 -2.93 5.60
N TYR A 41 -3.55 -3.41 4.56
CA TYR A 41 -4.02 -3.31 3.19
C TYR A 41 -3.72 -4.55 2.36
N CYS A 42 -3.47 -5.70 3.02
CA CYS A 42 -3.53 -6.98 2.35
C CYS A 42 -4.85 -7.70 2.65
N GLU A 43 -5.64 -7.86 1.60
CA GLU A 43 -6.97 -8.47 1.66
C GLU A 43 -6.91 -9.95 1.30
N GLY A 44 -6.02 -10.69 1.97
CA GLY A 44 -5.88 -12.15 1.88
C GLY A 44 -5.83 -12.72 0.44
N TYR A 45 -6.06 -14.03 0.31
CA TYR A 45 -6.04 -14.73 -0.98
C TYR A 45 -7.14 -14.23 -1.91
N GLY A 46 -6.82 -13.40 -2.89
CA GLY A 46 -7.87 -12.89 -3.79
C GLY A 46 -7.44 -12.18 -5.06
N HIS A 47 -6.15 -11.84 -5.25
CA HIS A 47 -5.76 -10.93 -6.33
C HIS A 47 -6.65 -9.67 -6.31
N THR A 48 -6.68 -9.00 -5.16
CA THR A 48 -7.61 -7.90 -4.90
C THR A 48 -6.88 -6.59 -5.15
N GLU A 49 -7.44 -5.68 -5.96
CA GLU A 49 -6.89 -4.33 -6.10
C GLU A 49 -7.01 -3.57 -4.77
N VAL A 50 -5.89 -3.08 -4.25
CA VAL A 50 -5.85 -2.41 -2.94
C VAL A 50 -5.45 -0.93 -3.02
N ALA A 51 -4.81 -0.51 -4.12
CA ALA A 51 -4.47 0.88 -4.39
C ALA A 51 -4.18 1.12 -5.88
N MET A 52 -4.17 2.39 -6.31
CA MET A 52 -3.78 2.80 -7.67
C MET A 52 -3.10 4.16 -7.67
N ILE A 53 -2.07 4.33 -8.49
CA ILE A 53 -1.43 5.64 -8.76
C ILE A 53 -1.53 6.00 -10.24
N LYS A 54 -1.84 7.25 -10.53
CA LYS A 54 -2.03 7.80 -11.88
C LYS A 54 -0.98 8.84 -12.20
N ASP A 55 -0.43 8.76 -13.40
CA ASP A 55 0.36 9.81 -14.04
C ASP A 55 -0.58 10.85 -14.68
N LEU A 56 -0.62 12.07 -14.14
CA LEU A 56 -1.51 13.13 -14.65
C LEU A 56 -1.05 13.75 -15.98
N LEU A 57 0.19 13.47 -16.43
CA LEU A 57 0.69 14.02 -17.69
C LEU A 57 0.24 13.22 -18.91
N ASN A 58 0.21 11.89 -18.80
CA ASN A 58 -0.16 11.00 -19.91
C ASN A 58 -1.38 10.14 -19.61
N GLY A 59 -1.89 10.13 -18.36
CA GLY A 59 -3.07 9.37 -17.95
C GLY A 59 -2.83 7.89 -17.69
N ASN A 60 -1.57 7.40 -17.70
CA ASN A 60 -1.25 6.02 -17.34
C ASN A 60 -1.55 5.76 -15.86
N GLU A 61 -2.00 4.56 -15.54
CA GLU A 61 -2.36 4.13 -14.19
C GLU A 61 -1.57 2.87 -13.84
N ILE A 62 -1.03 2.80 -12.63
CA ILE A 62 -0.45 1.59 -12.06
C ILE A 62 -1.34 1.16 -10.89
N HIS A 63 -1.88 -0.05 -10.99
CA HIS A 63 -2.74 -0.67 -10.00
C HIS A 63 -1.93 -1.69 -9.20
N PHE A 64 -2.19 -1.74 -7.89
CA PHE A 64 -1.54 -2.65 -6.95
C PHE A 64 -2.55 -3.68 -6.47
N TYR A 65 -2.24 -4.95 -6.65
CA TYR A 65 -3.09 -6.08 -6.26
C TYR A 65 -2.44 -6.85 -5.10
N CYS A 66 -3.15 -7.14 -4.00
CA CYS A 66 -2.61 -8.07 -2.99
C CYS A 66 -2.80 -9.52 -3.48
N ASP A 67 -1.68 -10.21 -3.66
CA ASP A 67 -1.60 -11.65 -3.89
C ASP A 67 -0.94 -12.38 -2.72
N GLY A 68 -0.51 -11.62 -1.71
CA GLY A 68 0.07 -12.11 -0.49
C GLY A 68 -0.89 -12.76 0.47
N GLU A 69 -0.30 -13.53 1.38
CA GLU A 69 -1.00 -14.06 2.55
C GLU A 69 -0.70 -13.17 3.74
N MET A 70 -1.77 -12.80 4.44
CA MET A 70 -1.68 -12.26 5.78
C MET A 70 -2.47 -13.18 6.71
N ARG A 71 -1.83 -13.60 7.80
CA ARG A 71 -2.47 -14.32 8.89
C ARG A 71 -1.83 -13.93 10.21
N ILE A 72 -2.65 -13.38 11.10
CA ILE A 72 -2.28 -13.07 12.47
C ILE A 72 -3.17 -13.91 13.38
N ASN A 73 -2.54 -14.83 14.12
CA ASN A 73 -3.19 -15.55 15.21
C ASN A 73 -2.83 -14.84 16.52
N TYR A 74 -3.83 -14.26 17.18
CA TYR A 74 -3.66 -13.56 18.45
C TYR A 74 -4.74 -14.00 19.43
N LEU A 75 -4.33 -14.41 20.63
CA LEU A 75 -5.19 -15.07 21.61
C LEU A 75 -5.84 -16.33 20.99
N ASP A 76 -7.15 -16.31 20.77
CA ASP A 76 -7.93 -17.41 20.18
C ASP A 76 -8.58 -17.03 18.83
N THR A 77 -8.16 -15.90 18.24
CA THR A 77 -8.74 -15.39 16.99
C THR A 77 -7.68 -15.32 15.90
N SER A 78 -8.11 -15.63 14.67
CA SER A 78 -7.29 -15.54 13.46
C SER A 78 -7.86 -14.46 12.54
N ALA A 79 -7.05 -13.45 12.24
CA ALA A 79 -7.30 -12.47 11.17
C ALA A 79 -6.53 -12.92 9.92
N ARG A 80 -7.22 -13.04 8.78
CA ARG A 80 -6.64 -13.51 7.50
C ARG A 80 -6.73 -12.48 6.36
N ASP A 81 -7.30 -11.33 6.67
CA ASP A 81 -7.55 -10.21 5.80
C ASP A 81 -7.50 -8.95 6.67
N CYS A 82 -7.22 -7.81 6.06
CA CYS A 82 -7.03 -6.58 6.81
C CYS A 82 -8.32 -6.10 7.50
N SER A 83 -9.48 -6.46 6.96
CA SER A 83 -10.79 -6.11 7.51
C SER A 83 -11.03 -6.67 8.91
N ARG A 84 -10.39 -7.80 9.25
CA ARG A 84 -10.55 -8.51 10.54
C ARG A 84 -9.52 -8.14 11.60
N LEU A 85 -8.63 -7.19 11.35
CA LEU A 85 -7.65 -6.73 12.34
C LEU A 85 -8.33 -6.05 13.55
N SER A 86 -9.41 -5.30 13.31
CA SER A 86 -10.19 -4.65 14.37
C SER A 86 -10.90 -5.67 15.28
N ASP A 87 -11.34 -6.82 14.75
CA ASP A 87 -11.94 -7.91 15.53
C ASP A 87 -11.00 -8.45 16.61
N ILE A 88 -9.69 -8.30 16.41
CA ILE A 88 -8.64 -8.74 17.35
C ILE A 88 -7.97 -7.57 18.09
N GLY A 89 -8.54 -6.36 17.99
CA GLY A 89 -8.08 -5.17 18.70
C GLY A 89 -6.83 -4.51 18.10
N ILE A 90 -6.53 -4.77 16.83
CA ILE A 90 -5.44 -4.13 16.09
C ILE A 90 -6.01 -3.04 15.19
N GLU A 91 -5.95 -1.79 15.65
CA GLU A 91 -6.60 -0.65 14.96
C GLU A 91 -5.61 0.22 14.18
N ASN A 92 -4.30 0.12 14.48
CA ASN A 92 -3.27 0.98 13.91
C ASN A 92 -1.87 0.34 14.06
N ASP A 93 -0.89 0.97 13.44
CA ASP A 93 0.51 0.52 13.45
C ASP A 93 1.10 0.32 14.85
N SER A 94 0.68 1.13 15.84
CA SER A 94 1.17 0.96 17.21
C SER A 94 0.61 -0.27 17.88
N ASP A 95 -0.62 -0.66 17.58
CA ASP A 95 -1.23 -1.87 18.14
C ASP A 95 -0.63 -3.12 17.49
N LEU A 96 -0.41 -3.07 16.17
CA LEU A 96 0.30 -4.13 15.45
C LEU A 96 1.71 -4.35 16.04
N GLN A 97 2.45 -3.28 16.29
CA GLN A 97 3.79 -3.35 16.88
C GLN A 97 3.78 -3.97 18.29
N LYS A 98 2.75 -3.68 19.11
CA LYS A 98 2.61 -4.31 20.43
C LYS A 98 2.38 -5.81 20.31
N VAL A 99 1.51 -6.22 19.40
CA VAL A 99 1.26 -7.65 19.13
C VAL A 99 2.55 -8.33 18.70
N GLN A 100 3.26 -7.77 17.70
CA GLN A 100 4.57 -8.28 17.23
C GLN A 100 5.67 -8.31 18.30
N SER A 101 5.54 -7.56 19.40
CA SER A 101 6.49 -7.61 20.52
C SER A 101 6.16 -8.65 21.59
N ASN A 102 4.96 -9.22 21.58
CA ASN A 102 4.51 -10.20 22.56
C ASN A 102 5.00 -11.62 22.19
N GLN A 103 4.99 -12.62 23.08
CA GLN A 103 5.42 -13.99 22.72
C GLN A 103 4.25 -14.92 22.37
N ASP A 104 3.00 -14.46 22.56
CA ASP A 104 1.78 -15.25 22.39
C ASP A 104 1.08 -15.00 21.03
N TYR A 105 1.85 -14.98 19.94
CA TYR A 105 1.28 -14.83 18.59
C TYR A 105 1.96 -15.74 17.57
N ASP A 106 1.22 -16.11 16.52
CA ASP A 106 1.74 -16.73 15.30
C ASP A 106 1.44 -15.81 14.11
N PHE A 107 2.50 -15.31 13.47
CA PHE A 107 2.45 -14.47 12.27
C PHE A 107 2.86 -15.30 11.07
N VAL A 108 1.92 -15.53 10.16
CA VAL A 108 2.24 -15.88 8.77
C VAL A 108 1.90 -14.66 7.95
N ASN A 109 2.89 -13.78 7.77
CA ASN A 109 2.71 -12.58 6.99
C ASN A 109 3.72 -12.56 5.85
N ASN A 110 3.21 -12.70 4.64
CA ASN A 110 3.95 -12.56 3.39
C ASN A 110 3.10 -11.73 2.43
N PRO A 111 2.86 -10.44 2.75
CA PRO A 111 2.11 -9.57 1.88
C PRO A 111 3.00 -9.27 0.68
N TRP A 112 2.53 -9.61 -0.52
CA TRP A 112 3.18 -9.20 -1.74
C TRP A 112 2.14 -8.63 -2.69
N PHE A 113 2.57 -7.62 -3.42
CA PHE A 113 1.71 -6.78 -4.24
C PHE A 113 2.23 -6.78 -5.66
N ASP A 114 1.42 -7.29 -6.59
CA ASP A 114 1.70 -7.25 -8.01
C ASP A 114 1.26 -5.90 -8.61
N CYS A 115 2.06 -5.42 -9.56
CA CYS A 115 1.80 -4.17 -10.26
C CYS A 115 1.30 -4.42 -11.69
N TYR A 116 0.25 -3.70 -12.08
CA TYR A 116 -0.31 -3.73 -13.43
C TYR A 116 -0.42 -2.32 -14.02
N LEU A 117 -0.05 -2.15 -15.28
CA LEU A 117 -0.12 -0.89 -16.01
C LEU A 117 -1.37 -0.84 -16.90
N THR A 118 -2.21 0.17 -16.68
CA THR A 118 -3.33 0.52 -17.56
C THR A 118 -2.98 1.79 -18.33
N LYS A 119 -2.97 1.70 -19.67
CA LYS A 119 -2.78 2.87 -20.54
C LYS A 119 -4.13 3.56 -20.79
N PRO A 120 -4.16 4.88 -21.03
CA PRO A 120 -5.39 5.58 -21.37
C PRO A 120 -6.11 4.94 -22.55
N GLY A 121 -7.40 4.65 -22.38
CA GLY A 121 -8.22 4.05 -23.44
C GLY A 121 -8.10 2.52 -23.56
N ASN A 122 -7.21 1.88 -22.78
CA ASN A 122 -7.19 0.42 -22.67
C ASN A 122 -8.22 -0.06 -21.64
N SER A 123 -8.90 -1.17 -21.94
CA SER A 123 -9.80 -1.85 -21.00
C SER A 123 -9.11 -2.93 -20.17
N GLU A 124 -7.87 -3.28 -20.51
CA GLU A 124 -7.07 -4.32 -19.86
C GLU A 124 -5.74 -3.76 -19.39
N SER A 125 -5.30 -4.22 -18.23
CA SER A 125 -4.04 -3.85 -17.62
C SER A 125 -2.96 -4.88 -17.98
N GLU A 126 -1.74 -4.40 -18.23
CA GLU A 126 -0.57 -5.23 -18.54
C GLU A 126 0.21 -5.51 -17.24
N TRP A 127 0.45 -6.78 -16.91
CA TRP A 127 1.30 -7.15 -15.76
C TRP A 127 2.73 -6.63 -15.96
N LEU A 128 3.27 -5.96 -14.94
CA LEU A 128 4.60 -5.35 -15.01
C LEU A 128 5.75 -6.29 -14.61
N ASP A 129 5.46 -7.48 -14.09
CA ASP A 129 6.45 -8.40 -13.49
C ASP A 129 7.28 -7.70 -12.39
N ILE A 130 6.59 -6.87 -11.61
CA ILE A 130 7.14 -6.13 -10.47
C ILE A 130 6.31 -6.47 -9.24
N VAL A 131 6.99 -7.02 -8.24
CA VAL A 131 6.42 -7.41 -6.95
C VAL A 131 7.03 -6.56 -5.83
N HIS A 132 6.19 -6.09 -4.91
CA HIS A 132 6.60 -5.34 -3.72
C HIS A 132 6.01 -5.93 -2.45
N PHE A 133 6.63 -5.65 -1.30
CA PHE A 133 6.12 -6.10 0.00
C PHE A 133 5.52 -4.96 0.83
N ASP A 134 5.64 -3.72 0.35
CA ASP A 134 5.05 -2.52 0.95
C ASP A 134 4.69 -1.51 -0.16
N ILE A 135 3.40 -1.21 -0.33
CA ILE A 135 2.95 -0.27 -1.38
C ILE A 135 3.47 1.13 -1.12
N ILE A 136 3.45 1.60 0.13
CA ILE A 136 3.82 2.98 0.47
C ILE A 136 5.32 3.19 0.29
N ARG A 137 6.15 2.27 0.78
CA ARG A 137 7.61 2.44 0.85
C ARG A 137 8.32 1.95 -0.40
N GLU A 138 7.75 1.00 -1.13
CA GLU A 138 8.40 0.37 -2.29
C GLU A 138 7.58 0.57 -3.57
N GLY A 139 6.28 0.22 -3.54
CA GLY A 139 5.42 0.20 -4.71
C GLY A 139 5.21 1.57 -5.36
N ILE A 140 4.86 2.59 -4.58
CA ILE A 140 4.64 3.95 -5.07
C ILE A 140 5.93 4.55 -5.68
N PRO A 141 7.10 4.51 -5.00
CA PRO A 141 8.36 4.92 -5.62
C PRO A 141 8.69 4.18 -6.92
N ALA A 142 8.49 2.86 -6.96
CA ALA A 142 8.74 2.05 -8.15
C ALA A 142 7.80 2.41 -9.31
N ALA A 143 6.51 2.61 -9.04
CA ALA A 143 5.52 3.04 -10.02
C ALA A 143 5.90 4.40 -10.66
N ILE A 144 6.37 5.35 -9.86
CA ILE A 144 6.87 6.64 -10.36
C ILE A 144 8.06 6.44 -11.31
N ILE A 145 9.01 5.57 -10.96
CA ILE A 145 10.15 5.23 -11.83
C ILE A 145 9.67 4.59 -13.15
N VAL A 146 8.67 3.71 -13.09
CA VAL A 146 8.07 3.09 -14.29
C VAL A 146 7.47 4.17 -15.19
N PHE A 147 6.67 5.11 -14.65
CA PHE A 147 6.12 6.22 -15.43
C PHE A 147 7.21 7.07 -16.08
N GLU A 148 8.25 7.44 -15.33
CA GLU A 148 9.37 8.21 -15.87
C GLU A 148 10.10 7.47 -17.00
N ASN A 149 10.27 6.16 -16.87
CA ASN A 149 10.88 5.33 -17.91
C ASN A 149 10.00 5.23 -19.16
N ILE A 150 8.69 5.07 -18.99
CA ILE A 150 7.72 5.09 -20.11
C ILE A 150 7.82 6.42 -20.85
N ARG A 151 7.84 7.56 -20.14
CA ARG A 151 7.99 8.89 -20.76
C ARG A 151 9.30 8.99 -21.54
N LYS A 152 10.44 8.64 -20.92
CA LYS A 152 11.76 8.67 -21.58
C LYS A 152 11.81 7.80 -22.84
N ARG A 153 11.18 6.62 -22.81
CA ARG A 153 11.10 5.73 -23.97
C ARG A 153 10.15 6.27 -25.05
N GLY A 154 9.04 6.88 -24.68
CA GLY A 154 8.12 7.55 -25.61
C GLY A 154 8.78 8.69 -26.37
N TYR A 155 9.54 9.55 -25.68
CA TYR A 155 10.34 10.60 -26.32
C TYR A 155 11.38 10.04 -27.31
N ALA A 156 11.93 8.85 -27.06
CA ALA A 156 12.91 8.23 -27.96
C ALA A 156 12.29 7.64 -29.23
N TRP A 157 10.99 7.32 -29.27
CA TRP A 157 10.33 6.86 -30.50
C TRP A 157 9.98 8.02 -31.44
N ASP A 158 9.59 9.18 -30.90
CA ASP A 158 9.23 10.36 -31.69
C ASP A 158 10.43 11.02 -32.40
N GLU A 159 11.66 10.80 -31.92
CA GLU A 159 12.90 11.32 -32.54
C GLU A 159 13.38 10.51 -33.76
N TYR A 160 12.91 9.27 -33.95
CA TYR A 160 13.31 8.41 -35.08
C TYR A 160 12.21 8.22 -36.14
N SER A 161 11.02 8.81 -35.95
CA SER A 161 9.90 8.76 -36.90
C SER A 161 9.81 9.98 -37.82
N LYS A 162 10.95 10.56 -38.24
CA LYS A 162 11.02 11.57 -39.31
C LYS A 162 11.55 10.98 -40.62
#